data_AF-A0A6A4CPA6-F1
#
_entry.id   AF-A0A6A4CPA6-F1
#
_cell.length_a   1.000
_cell.length_b   1.000
_cell.length_c   1.000
_cell.angle_alpha   90.00
_cell.angle_beta   90.00
_cell.angle_gamma   90.00
#
_symmetry.space_group_name_H-M   'P 1'
#
loop_
_entity.id
_entity.type
_entity.pdbx_description
1 polymer ?
#
loop_
_entity_poly.entity_id
_entity_poly.type
_entity_poly.pdbx_seq_one_letter_code
_entity_poly.pdbx_strand_id
1 'polypeptide(L)'
;MAEPLKYTSEGVPKNWSGKDWQQYKWAMMIVFRKKKLVEIVEGSITRPSLTSAEAEDDFDEKQLTIMQIIGMSLPADIFHQVRDKTTGTDMWKVLCVIYESRANQTTMAHRAESIRHELEMIKLLPGGDVNKHLSKMFNLRTELLSLNYQFDDVAMVEMMLNSLPHQYEFESLKNGVRYNSADNFITPERTRELIRVADSRQKAYQAKRGTGQRGNQKIGATGGADSKVKTGNGEDQQLGGKFKDSKKKRPKKCFICGSTEHLRVECPDRVEGNHGGGANASEQKRKPRANMTTRHDASREVDTSSEND
;
A
#
# COMPACT_ATOMS: atom_id res chain seq x y z
N MET A 1 -6.40 28.88 -3.49
CA MET A 1 -7.46 28.53 -4.45
C MET A 1 -7.12 29.23 -5.76
N ALA A 2 -7.19 28.55 -6.90
CA ALA A 2 -6.94 29.19 -8.20
C ALA A 2 -8.09 30.14 -8.54
N GLU A 3 -7.78 31.32 -9.09
CA GLU A 3 -8.81 32.24 -9.57
C GLU A 3 -9.53 31.66 -10.80
N PRO A 4 -10.87 31.77 -10.89
CA PRO A 4 -11.62 31.23 -12.01
C PRO A 4 -11.28 31.94 -13.33
N LEU A 5 -11.17 31.16 -14.40
CA LEU A 5 -10.88 31.65 -15.76
C LEU A 5 -11.98 32.61 -16.22
N LYS A 6 -11.59 33.80 -16.70
CA LYS A 6 -12.51 34.81 -17.23
C LYS A 6 -12.66 34.65 -18.74
N TYR A 7 -13.79 35.08 -19.29
CA TYR A 7 -14.10 34.93 -20.72
C TYR A 7 -14.54 36.26 -21.35
N THR A 8 -14.30 36.42 -22.66
CA THR A 8 -14.91 37.49 -23.47
C THR A 8 -16.36 37.18 -23.80
N SER A 9 -17.09 38.17 -24.33
CA SER A 9 -18.42 37.97 -24.94
C SER A 9 -18.42 36.93 -26.07
N GLU A 10 -17.26 36.71 -26.72
CA GLU A 10 -17.09 35.69 -27.75
C GLU A 10 -16.71 34.30 -27.19
N GLY A 11 -16.52 34.18 -25.87
CA GLY A 11 -16.12 32.93 -25.19
C GLY A 11 -14.61 32.69 -25.17
N VAL A 12 -13.79 33.67 -25.59
CA VAL A 12 -12.32 33.57 -25.56
C VAL A 12 -11.84 33.74 -24.12
N PRO A 13 -11.01 32.83 -23.58
CA PRO A 13 -10.37 33.01 -22.29
C PRO A 13 -9.59 34.33 -22.21
N LYS A 14 -9.67 35.02 -21.06
CA LYS A 14 -8.93 36.24 -20.75
C LYS A 14 -8.07 36.04 -19.53
N ASN A 15 -6.84 36.57 -19.59
CA ASN A 15 -5.90 36.61 -18.48
C ASN A 15 -5.66 35.22 -17.86
N TRP A 16 -5.49 34.20 -18.70
CA TRP A 16 -5.19 32.86 -18.21
C TRP A 16 -3.92 32.89 -17.36
N SER A 17 -3.95 32.30 -16.16
CA SER A 17 -2.85 32.39 -15.18
C SER A 17 -1.71 31.39 -15.44
N GLY A 18 -1.75 30.65 -16.55
CA GLY A 18 -0.83 29.53 -16.83
C GLY A 18 -1.16 28.24 -16.05
N LYS A 19 -2.15 28.29 -15.15
CA LYS A 19 -2.60 27.14 -14.33
C LYS A 19 -3.84 26.49 -14.95
N ASP A 20 -3.97 25.18 -14.80
CA ASP A 20 -5.10 24.39 -15.34
C ASP A 20 -5.19 24.42 -16.88
N TRP A 21 -4.09 24.02 -17.54
CA TRP A 21 -3.99 23.90 -19.01
C TRP A 21 -5.19 23.18 -19.65
N GLN A 22 -5.70 22.11 -19.03
CA GLN A 22 -6.83 21.36 -19.57
C GLN A 22 -8.09 22.21 -19.71
N GLN A 23 -8.37 23.09 -18.74
CA GLN A 23 -9.52 23.98 -18.79
C GLN A 23 -9.35 25.08 -19.86
N TYR A 24 -8.15 25.65 -19.96
CA TYR A 24 -7.82 26.63 -21.00
C TYR A 24 -7.90 26.00 -22.40
N LYS A 25 -7.28 24.83 -22.59
CA LYS A 25 -7.29 24.08 -23.87
C LYS A 25 -8.72 23.77 -24.29
N TRP A 26 -9.54 23.25 -23.39
CA TRP A 26 -10.95 22.97 -23.67
C TRP A 26 -11.71 24.21 -24.14
N ALA A 27 -11.56 25.34 -23.44
CA ALA A 27 -12.22 26.59 -23.81
C ALA A 27 -11.76 27.13 -25.17
N MET A 28 -10.45 27.13 -25.44
CA MET A 28 -9.89 27.53 -26.73
C MET A 28 -10.39 26.65 -27.87
N MET A 29 -10.45 25.32 -27.67
CA MET A 29 -10.98 24.39 -28.67
C MET A 29 -12.47 24.64 -28.97
N ILE A 30 -13.27 25.09 -28.00
CA ILE A 30 -14.65 25.52 -28.25
C ILE A 30 -14.69 26.75 -29.16
N VAL A 31 -13.84 27.74 -28.91
CA VAL A 31 -13.74 28.94 -29.76
C VAL A 31 -13.33 28.57 -31.18
N PHE A 32 -12.30 27.73 -31.33
CA PHE A 32 -11.85 27.27 -32.64
C PHE A 32 -12.93 26.47 -33.38
N ARG A 33 -13.68 25.62 -32.68
CA ARG A 33 -14.85 24.91 -33.27
C ARG A 33 -15.91 25.89 -33.75
N LYS A 34 -16.28 26.87 -32.92
CA LYS A 34 -17.31 27.88 -33.26
C LYS A 34 -16.91 28.72 -34.48
N LYS A 35 -15.61 29.04 -34.63
CA LYS A 35 -15.08 29.80 -35.77
C LYS A 35 -14.62 28.91 -36.95
N LYS A 36 -14.83 27.59 -36.89
CA LYS A 36 -14.41 26.61 -37.92
C LYS A 36 -12.90 26.64 -38.23
N LEU A 37 -12.07 26.82 -37.20
CA LEU A 37 -10.61 26.93 -37.30
C LEU A 37 -9.88 25.62 -36.92
N VAL A 38 -10.59 24.59 -36.46
CA VAL A 38 -9.99 23.37 -35.88
C VAL A 38 -9.04 22.67 -36.83
N GLU A 39 -9.45 22.47 -38.08
CA GLU A 39 -8.66 21.75 -39.09
C GLU A 39 -7.32 22.44 -39.40
N ILE A 40 -7.26 23.76 -39.22
CA ILE A 40 -6.05 24.56 -39.40
C ILE A 40 -5.20 24.52 -38.12
N VAL A 41 -5.83 24.70 -36.96
CA VAL A 41 -5.16 24.66 -35.64
C VAL A 41 -4.51 23.30 -35.37
N GLU A 42 -5.14 22.20 -35.78
CA GLU A 42 -4.61 20.84 -35.65
C GLU A 42 -3.61 20.50 -36.76
N GLY A 43 -3.49 21.35 -37.79
CA GLY A 43 -2.58 21.15 -38.92
C GLY A 43 -3.06 20.11 -39.93
N SER A 44 -4.36 19.78 -39.93
CA SER A 44 -4.97 18.86 -40.91
C SER A 44 -4.98 19.47 -42.30
N ILE A 45 -5.19 20.78 -42.40
CA ILE A 45 -5.02 21.56 -43.63
C ILE A 45 -3.68 22.26 -43.55
N THR A 46 -2.85 22.09 -44.58
CA THR A 46 -1.56 22.77 -44.70
C THR A 46 -1.54 23.61 -45.96
N ARG A 47 -0.82 24.73 -45.95
CA ARG A 47 -0.71 25.60 -47.13
C ARG A 47 -0.34 24.84 -48.43
N PRO A 48 0.64 23.90 -48.45
CA PRO A 48 0.98 23.15 -49.66
C PRO A 48 -0.10 22.21 -50.18
N SER A 49 -1.13 21.91 -49.37
CA SER A 49 -2.26 21.06 -49.79
C SER A 49 -3.36 21.83 -50.54
N LEU A 50 -3.22 23.16 -50.65
CA LEU A 50 -4.17 24.04 -51.31
C LEU A 50 -3.81 24.19 -52.80
N THR A 51 -4.83 24.31 -53.66
CA THR A 51 -4.68 24.30 -55.13
C THR A 51 -5.13 25.59 -55.80
N SER A 52 -5.60 26.58 -55.04
CA SER A 52 -6.08 27.87 -55.53
C SER A 52 -5.55 29.02 -54.66
N ALA A 53 -5.23 30.15 -55.29
CA ALA A 53 -4.78 31.37 -54.63
C ALA A 53 -5.83 31.89 -53.62
N GLU A 54 -7.12 31.82 -53.95
CA GLU A 54 -8.21 32.22 -53.04
C GLU A 54 -8.24 31.35 -51.77
N ALA A 55 -7.89 30.08 -51.88
CA ALA A 55 -7.84 29.17 -50.73
C ALA A 55 -6.59 29.42 -49.88
N GLU A 56 -5.47 29.80 -50.48
CA GLU A 56 -4.27 30.22 -49.76
C GLU A 56 -4.52 31.51 -48.96
N ASP A 57 -5.18 32.50 -49.56
CA ASP A 57 -5.49 33.77 -48.88
C ASP A 57 -6.45 33.55 -47.69
N ASP A 58 -7.50 32.75 -47.86
CA ASP A 58 -8.41 32.36 -46.76
C ASP A 58 -7.70 31.57 -45.65
N PHE A 59 -6.74 30.71 -46.01
CA PHE A 59 -5.91 30.00 -45.05
C PHE A 59 -5.02 30.96 -44.25
N ASP A 60 -4.36 31.90 -44.91
CA ASP A 60 -3.49 32.89 -44.27
C ASP A 60 -4.30 33.83 -43.36
N GLU A 61 -5.52 34.25 -43.74
CA GLU A 61 -6.43 34.99 -42.85
C GLU A 61 -6.85 34.19 -41.62
N LYS A 62 -7.15 32.90 -41.79
CA LYS A 62 -7.49 32.01 -40.66
C LYS A 62 -6.30 31.80 -39.72
N GLN A 63 -5.08 31.69 -40.25
CA GLN A 63 -3.86 31.65 -39.44
C GLN A 63 -3.71 32.92 -38.59
N LEU A 64 -3.89 34.10 -39.19
CA LEU A 64 -3.86 35.37 -38.47
C LEU A 64 -4.94 35.46 -37.39
N THR A 65 -6.15 34.97 -37.69
CA THR A 65 -7.26 34.91 -36.73
C THR A 65 -6.90 34.03 -35.53
N ILE A 66 -6.28 32.87 -35.76
CA ILE A 66 -5.82 31.98 -34.69
C ILE A 66 -4.74 32.67 -33.85
N MET A 67 -3.75 33.30 -34.49
CA MET A 67 -2.69 34.05 -33.80
C MET A 67 -3.27 35.16 -32.91
N GLN A 68 -4.26 35.90 -33.42
CA GLN A 68 -4.93 36.95 -32.65
C GLN A 68 -5.68 36.38 -31.45
N ILE A 69 -6.46 35.32 -31.62
CA ILE A 69 -7.22 34.69 -30.52
C ILE A 69 -6.26 34.19 -29.43
N ILE A 70 -5.19 33.48 -29.83
CA ILE A 70 -4.17 32.98 -28.90
C ILE A 70 -3.48 34.15 -28.22
N GLY A 71 -2.92 35.08 -28.98
CA GLY A 71 -2.16 36.22 -28.45
C GLY A 71 -2.95 37.07 -27.45
N MET A 72 -4.24 37.30 -27.70
CA MET A 72 -5.11 38.09 -26.83
C MET A 72 -5.59 37.32 -25.58
N SER A 73 -5.47 36.00 -25.57
CA SER A 73 -5.89 35.14 -24.45
C SER A 73 -4.77 34.88 -23.44
N LEU A 74 -3.51 35.08 -23.85
CA LEU A 74 -2.33 34.79 -23.06
C LEU A 74 -1.88 36.00 -22.23
N PRO A 75 -1.34 35.78 -21.01
CA PRO A 75 -0.59 36.79 -20.29
C PRO A 75 0.77 37.05 -20.95
N ALA A 76 1.40 38.19 -20.65
CA ALA A 76 2.59 38.66 -21.36
C ALA A 76 3.79 37.70 -21.28
N ASP A 77 4.00 37.05 -20.13
CA ASP A 77 5.05 36.07 -19.88
C ASP A 77 4.92 34.80 -20.72
N ILE A 78 3.69 34.30 -20.92
CA ILE A 78 3.42 33.14 -21.78
C ILE A 78 3.44 33.57 -23.25
N PHE A 79 2.90 34.74 -23.58
CA PHE A 79 2.92 35.29 -24.93
C PHE A 79 4.36 35.43 -25.48
N HIS A 80 5.31 35.88 -24.65
CA HIS A 80 6.72 35.98 -25.07
C HIS A 80 7.33 34.65 -25.52
N GLN A 81 6.85 33.51 -25.02
CA GLN A 81 7.36 32.18 -25.38
C GLN A 81 6.88 31.69 -26.75
N VAL A 82 5.84 32.32 -27.31
CA VAL A 82 5.21 31.89 -28.57
C VAL A 82 5.20 32.97 -29.65
N ARG A 83 5.65 34.20 -29.32
CA ARG A 83 5.62 35.37 -30.22
C ARG A 83 6.52 35.21 -31.46
N ASP A 84 7.55 34.37 -31.38
CA ASP A 84 8.48 34.12 -32.49
C ASP A 84 7.89 33.22 -33.59
N LYS A 85 6.69 32.66 -33.38
CA LYS A 85 6.02 31.80 -34.36
C LYS A 85 5.26 32.62 -35.40
N THR A 86 5.40 32.21 -36.65
CA THR A 86 4.86 32.91 -37.82
C THR A 86 3.44 32.46 -38.19
N THR A 87 2.96 31.36 -37.60
CA THR A 87 1.62 30.82 -37.86
C THR A 87 0.87 30.55 -36.56
N GLY A 88 -0.46 30.65 -36.60
CA GLY A 88 -1.33 30.34 -35.47
C GLY A 88 -1.28 28.87 -35.08
N THR A 89 -1.15 27.98 -36.08
CA THR A 89 -0.93 26.54 -35.86
C THR A 89 0.35 26.28 -35.06
N ASP A 90 1.46 26.94 -35.40
CA ASP A 90 2.73 26.78 -34.68
C ASP A 90 2.65 27.35 -33.26
N MET A 91 2.02 28.52 -33.07
CA MET A 91 1.76 29.08 -31.74
C MET A 91 0.98 28.09 -30.87
N TRP A 92 -0.11 27.51 -31.40
CA TRP A 92 -0.93 26.53 -30.70
C TRP A 92 -0.16 25.26 -30.36
N LYS A 93 0.60 24.74 -31.34
CA LYS A 93 1.42 23.54 -31.17
C LYS A 93 2.48 23.72 -30.09
N VAL A 94 3.14 24.88 -30.03
CA VAL A 94 4.12 25.19 -28.99
C VAL A 94 3.47 25.27 -27.62
N LEU A 95 2.28 25.86 -27.49
CA LEU A 95 1.54 25.85 -26.22
C LEU A 95 1.19 24.42 -25.78
N CYS A 96 0.69 23.60 -26.72
CA CYS A 96 0.43 22.19 -26.46
C CYS A 96 1.73 21.50 -26.00
N VAL A 97 2.85 21.72 -26.68
CA VAL A 97 4.14 21.14 -26.23
C VAL A 97 4.50 21.65 -24.83
N ILE A 98 4.53 22.95 -24.56
CA ILE A 98 4.94 23.48 -23.25
C ILE A 98 4.09 22.89 -22.12
N TYR A 99 2.77 22.85 -22.28
CA TYR A 99 1.85 22.48 -21.23
C TYR A 99 1.39 21.00 -21.26
N GLU A 100 1.68 20.26 -22.31
CA GLU A 100 1.41 18.81 -22.39
C GLU A 100 2.67 17.98 -22.30
N SER A 101 3.85 18.54 -22.59
CA SER A 101 5.13 17.87 -22.33
C SER A 101 5.61 18.10 -20.90
N ARG A 102 5.69 19.36 -20.44
CA ARG A 102 6.21 19.69 -19.10
C ARG A 102 5.17 19.42 -18.00
N ALA A 103 3.91 19.82 -18.20
CA ALA A 103 2.90 19.57 -17.17
C ALA A 103 2.54 18.08 -17.08
N ASN A 104 2.60 17.32 -18.18
CA ASN A 104 2.38 15.88 -18.08
C ASN A 104 3.57 15.20 -17.42
N GLN A 105 4.82 15.43 -17.85
CA GLN A 105 5.96 14.75 -17.24
C GLN A 105 6.20 15.15 -15.78
N THR A 106 6.10 16.44 -15.43
CA THR A 106 6.28 16.90 -14.04
C THR A 106 5.09 16.49 -13.16
N THR A 107 3.84 16.58 -13.63
CA THR A 107 2.68 16.14 -12.84
C THR A 107 2.62 14.62 -12.70
N MET A 108 2.95 13.88 -13.76
CA MET A 108 3.09 12.41 -13.71
C MET A 108 4.21 12.01 -12.76
N ALA A 109 5.36 12.70 -12.79
CA ALA A 109 6.46 12.44 -11.85
C ALA A 109 6.06 12.75 -10.40
N HIS A 110 5.41 13.89 -10.13
CA HIS A 110 4.89 14.21 -8.81
C HIS A 110 3.81 13.22 -8.35
N ARG A 111 2.93 12.79 -9.25
CA ARG A 111 1.89 11.79 -8.95
C ARG A 111 2.54 10.43 -8.68
N ALA A 112 3.51 10.01 -9.48
CA ALA A 112 4.25 8.79 -9.27
C ALA A 112 4.99 8.79 -7.92
N GLU A 113 5.64 9.90 -7.57
CA GLU A 113 6.30 10.04 -6.27
C GLU A 113 5.30 10.03 -5.11
N SER A 114 4.15 10.69 -5.28
CA SER A 114 3.05 10.63 -4.30
C SER A 114 2.53 9.21 -4.11
N ILE A 115 2.39 8.41 -5.18
CA ILE A 115 1.95 7.03 -5.10
C ILE A 115 3.03 6.15 -4.44
N ARG A 116 4.32 6.36 -4.76
CA ARG A 116 5.43 5.68 -4.09
C ARG A 116 5.42 5.96 -2.59
N HIS A 117 5.26 7.22 -2.20
CA HIS A 117 5.15 7.59 -0.79
C HIS A 117 3.92 6.95 -0.13
N GLU A 118 2.78 6.89 -0.81
CA GLU A 118 1.59 6.19 -0.31
C GLU A 118 1.85 4.69 -0.11
N LEU A 119 2.56 4.02 -1.03
CA LEU A 119 2.96 2.62 -0.91
C LEU A 119 3.91 2.36 0.26
N GLU A 120 4.80 3.30 0.57
CA GLU A 120 5.72 3.19 1.72
C GLU A 120 4.99 3.37 3.05
N MET A 121 4.02 4.30 3.08
CA MET A 121 3.29 4.69 4.29
C MET A 121 2.09 3.79 4.61
N ILE A 122 1.53 3.10 3.62
CA ILE A 122 0.38 2.21 3.86
C ILE A 122 0.79 1.05 4.79
N LYS A 123 0.10 0.94 5.92
CA LYS A 123 0.27 -0.15 6.89
C LYS A 123 -1.02 -0.91 7.07
N LEU A 124 -0.92 -2.23 7.12
CA LEU A 124 -2.02 -3.10 7.52
C LEU A 124 -2.18 -3.02 9.04
N LEU A 125 -3.37 -2.61 9.49
CA LEU A 125 -3.70 -2.61 10.91
C LEU A 125 -3.80 -4.05 11.45
N PRO A 126 -3.40 -4.31 12.71
CA PRO A 126 -3.62 -5.60 13.36
C PRO A 126 -5.09 -6.03 13.30
N GLY A 127 -5.35 -7.21 12.72
CA GLY A 127 -6.72 -7.71 12.53
C GLY A 127 -7.50 -7.07 11.37
N GLY A 128 -6.86 -6.21 10.58
CA GLY A 128 -7.43 -5.61 9.38
C GLY A 128 -7.63 -6.62 8.23
N ASP A 129 -8.33 -6.18 7.19
CA ASP A 129 -8.58 -6.98 5.99
C ASP A 129 -7.35 -6.97 5.07
N VAL A 130 -6.65 -8.10 5.05
CA VAL A 130 -5.48 -8.35 4.20
C VAL A 130 -5.81 -8.25 2.72
N ASN A 131 -6.97 -8.74 2.26
CA ASN A 131 -7.31 -8.67 0.85
C ASN A 131 -7.53 -7.23 0.41
N LYS A 132 -8.29 -6.46 1.20
CA LYS A 132 -8.51 -5.04 0.92
C LYS A 132 -7.19 -4.26 0.90
N HIS A 133 -6.29 -4.53 1.84
CA HIS A 133 -4.96 -3.92 1.91
C HIS A 133 -4.11 -4.23 0.68
N LEU A 134 -3.98 -5.51 0.33
CA LEU A 134 -3.19 -5.94 -0.84
C LEU A 134 -3.80 -5.41 -2.14
N SER A 135 -5.12 -5.45 -2.31
CA SER A 135 -5.80 -4.84 -3.47
C SER A 135 -5.46 -3.37 -3.61
N LYS A 136 -5.43 -2.60 -2.51
CA LYS A 136 -5.02 -1.19 -2.57
C LYS A 136 -3.58 -1.03 -3.05
N MET A 137 -2.64 -1.84 -2.54
CA MET A 137 -1.24 -1.78 -2.99
C MET A 137 -1.08 -2.14 -4.48
N PHE A 138 -1.78 -3.16 -4.97
CA PHE A 138 -1.73 -3.53 -6.39
C PHE A 138 -2.36 -2.47 -7.29
N ASN A 139 -3.46 -1.83 -6.87
CA ASN A 139 -4.05 -0.73 -7.63
C ASN A 139 -3.09 0.46 -7.76
N LEU A 140 -2.37 0.80 -6.68
CA LEU A 140 -1.33 1.84 -6.70
C LEU A 140 -0.18 1.48 -7.65
N ARG A 141 0.25 0.21 -7.68
CA ARG A 141 1.23 -0.28 -8.67
C ARG A 141 0.73 -0.16 -10.10
N THR A 142 -0.53 -0.53 -10.37
CA THR A 142 -1.13 -0.37 -11.70
C THR A 142 -1.20 1.10 -12.11
N GLU A 143 -1.50 2.00 -11.17
CA GLU A 143 -1.50 3.44 -11.42
C GLU A 143 -0.09 3.94 -11.78
N LEU A 144 0.97 3.49 -11.09
CA LEU A 144 2.36 3.81 -11.47
C LEU A 144 2.70 3.39 -12.90
N LEU A 145 2.33 2.16 -13.28
CA LEU A 145 2.56 1.66 -14.63
C LEU A 145 1.78 2.47 -15.68
N SER A 146 0.55 2.91 -15.35
CA SER A 146 -0.25 3.77 -16.23
C SER A 146 0.38 5.15 -16.47
N LEU A 147 1.23 5.60 -15.54
CA LEU A 147 2.01 6.83 -15.64
C LEU A 147 3.35 6.62 -16.37
N ASN A 148 3.54 5.47 -17.04
CA ASN A 148 4.79 5.08 -17.69
C ASN A 148 6.00 5.11 -16.74
N TYR A 149 5.75 4.93 -15.43
CA TYR A 149 6.78 4.88 -14.41
C TYR A 149 7.21 3.43 -14.22
N GLN A 150 8.49 3.15 -14.47
CA GLN A 150 9.06 1.82 -14.23
C GLN A 150 9.12 1.57 -12.72
N PHE A 151 8.45 0.52 -12.24
CA PHE A 151 8.42 0.16 -10.84
C PHE A 151 8.82 -1.30 -10.66
N ASP A 152 9.95 -1.49 -9.98
CA ASP A 152 10.60 -2.79 -9.83
C ASP A 152 9.84 -3.74 -8.89
N ASP A 153 9.85 -5.02 -9.24
CA ASP A 153 9.13 -6.07 -8.52
C ASP A 153 9.75 -6.32 -7.13
N VAL A 154 11.06 -6.20 -6.99
CA VAL A 154 11.75 -6.34 -5.68
C VAL A 154 11.33 -5.19 -4.76
N ALA A 155 11.28 -3.96 -5.29
CA ALA A 155 10.79 -2.81 -4.54
C ALA A 155 9.33 -3.01 -4.09
N MET A 156 8.46 -3.52 -4.96
CA MET A 156 7.07 -3.82 -4.62
C MET A 156 6.98 -4.86 -3.48
N VAL A 157 7.73 -5.97 -3.59
CA VAL A 157 7.76 -7.02 -2.57
C VAL A 157 8.20 -6.46 -1.22
N GLU A 158 9.27 -5.67 -1.20
CA GLU A 158 9.79 -5.09 0.04
C GLU A 158 8.78 -4.12 0.68
N MET A 159 8.10 -3.29 -0.11
CA MET A 159 7.00 -2.43 0.39
C MET A 159 5.84 -3.26 0.95
N MET A 160 5.44 -4.33 0.27
CA MET A 160 4.40 -5.24 0.76
C MET A 160 4.78 -5.86 2.10
N LEU A 161 6.02 -6.34 2.26
CA LEU A 161 6.51 -6.89 3.52
C LEU A 161 6.53 -5.82 4.62
N ASN A 162 7.05 -4.63 4.34
CA ASN A 162 7.13 -3.52 5.30
C ASN A 162 5.77 -2.93 5.69
N SER A 163 4.71 -3.23 4.93
CA SER A 163 3.35 -2.82 5.25
C SER A 163 2.69 -3.68 6.34
N LEU A 164 3.22 -4.87 6.64
CA LEU A 164 2.60 -5.85 7.54
C LEU A 164 2.84 -5.52 9.02
N PRO A 165 1.85 -5.75 9.90
CA PRO A 165 1.96 -5.49 11.32
C PRO A 165 2.97 -6.45 11.98
N HIS A 166 3.51 -6.04 13.12
CA HIS A 166 4.45 -6.83 13.90
C HIS A 166 3.73 -7.96 14.65
N GLN A 167 3.48 -9.07 13.95
CA GLN A 167 2.84 -10.27 14.48
C GLN A 167 3.63 -11.51 14.06
N TYR A 168 3.60 -12.54 14.90
CA TYR A 168 4.46 -13.73 14.77
C TYR A 168 4.45 -14.35 13.35
N GLU A 169 3.27 -14.62 12.78
CA GLU A 169 3.17 -15.25 11.45
C GLU A 169 3.66 -14.32 10.33
N PHE A 170 3.41 -13.01 10.43
CA PHE A 170 3.91 -12.04 9.45
C PHE A 170 5.43 -11.84 9.56
N GLU A 171 6.00 -11.86 10.76
CA GLU A 171 7.46 -11.80 10.96
C GLU A 171 8.17 -13.07 10.47
N SER A 172 7.57 -14.25 10.73
CA SER A 172 8.06 -15.51 10.18
C SER A 172 8.05 -15.49 8.65
N LEU A 173 7.00 -14.94 8.04
CA LEU A 173 6.93 -14.74 6.59
C LEU A 173 8.01 -13.78 6.08
N LYS A 174 8.15 -12.59 6.69
CA LYS A 174 9.17 -11.60 6.30
C LYS A 174 10.57 -12.22 6.27
N ASN A 175 10.92 -12.96 7.32
CA ASN A 175 12.22 -13.64 7.41
C ASN A 175 12.36 -14.75 6.37
N GLY A 176 11.28 -15.50 6.12
CA GLY A 176 11.24 -16.52 5.08
C GLY A 176 11.44 -15.94 3.67
N VAL A 177 10.90 -14.77 3.37
CA VAL A 177 11.09 -14.12 2.06
C VAL A 177 12.47 -13.48 1.91
N ARG A 178 13.01 -12.85 2.97
CA ARG A 178 14.30 -12.13 2.90
C ARG A 178 15.53 -13.04 2.96
N TYR A 179 15.46 -14.15 3.67
CA TYR A 179 16.65 -14.93 4.02
C TYR A 179 16.61 -16.39 3.55
N ASN A 180 15.53 -16.84 2.90
CA ASN A 180 15.44 -18.21 2.41
C ASN A 180 15.85 -18.27 0.92
N SER A 181 17.01 -18.87 0.68
CA SER A 181 17.72 -18.88 -0.62
C SER A 181 17.13 -19.84 -1.67
N ALA A 182 15.98 -20.45 -1.42
CA ALA A 182 15.42 -21.48 -2.31
C ALA A 182 14.67 -20.90 -3.53
N ASP A 183 14.25 -19.63 -3.47
CA ASP A 183 13.50 -18.97 -4.55
C ASP A 183 14.20 -17.68 -4.99
N ASN A 184 15.00 -17.76 -6.05
CA ASN A 184 15.67 -16.59 -6.64
C ASN A 184 14.70 -15.60 -7.33
N PHE A 185 13.39 -15.88 -7.36
CA PHE A 185 12.37 -15.03 -7.97
C PHE A 185 11.11 -15.00 -7.08
N ILE A 186 11.09 -14.08 -6.12
CA ILE A 186 9.89 -13.73 -5.38
C ILE A 186 9.16 -12.62 -6.15
N THR A 187 7.99 -12.92 -6.72
CA THR A 187 7.17 -11.90 -7.39
C THR A 187 6.17 -11.28 -6.39
N PRO A 188 5.62 -10.09 -6.68
CA PRO A 188 4.56 -9.49 -5.87
C PRO A 188 3.33 -10.40 -5.75
N GLU A 189 3.00 -11.15 -6.79
CA GLU A 189 1.86 -12.08 -6.82
C GLU A 189 2.10 -13.27 -5.89
N ARG A 190 3.31 -13.84 -5.91
CA ARG A 190 3.70 -14.90 -4.96
C ARG A 190 3.66 -14.38 -3.53
N THR A 191 4.17 -13.18 -3.30
CA THR A 191 4.17 -12.52 -2.00
C THR A 191 2.75 -12.29 -1.48
N ARG A 192 1.82 -11.90 -2.35
CA ARG A 192 0.39 -11.75 -2.03
C ARG A 192 -0.19 -13.02 -1.43
N GLU A 193 0.09 -14.17 -2.03
CA GLU A 193 -0.45 -15.44 -1.56
C GLU A 193 0.20 -15.90 -0.26
N LEU A 194 1.50 -15.67 -0.09
CA LEU A 194 2.18 -15.95 1.17
C LEU A 194 1.62 -15.12 2.33
N ILE A 195 1.31 -13.84 2.09
CA ILE A 195 0.68 -12.96 3.09
C ILE A 195 -0.70 -13.49 3.50
N ARG A 196 -1.51 -13.98 2.55
CA ARG A 196 -2.81 -14.59 2.86
C ARG A 196 -2.68 -15.86 3.70
N VAL A 197 -1.67 -16.68 3.42
CA VAL A 197 -1.39 -17.88 4.23
C VAL A 197 -1.00 -17.49 5.65
N ALA A 198 -0.13 -16.49 5.82
CA ALA A 198 0.27 -15.98 7.13
C ALA A 198 -0.94 -15.40 7.92
N ASP A 199 -1.82 -14.64 7.26
CA ASP A 199 -3.04 -14.12 7.86
C ASP A 199 -3.99 -15.22 8.35
N SER A 200 -4.19 -16.27 7.55
CA SER A 200 -5.00 -17.43 7.92
C SER A 200 -4.44 -18.14 9.17
N ARG A 201 -3.12 -18.35 9.22
CA ARG A 201 -2.44 -18.94 10.39
C ARG A 201 -2.57 -18.06 11.63
N GLN A 202 -2.41 -16.75 11.46
CA GLN A 202 -2.52 -15.77 12.53
C GLN A 202 -3.93 -15.76 13.14
N LYS A 203 -4.96 -15.75 12.29
CA LYS A 203 -6.37 -15.84 12.72
C LYS A 203 -6.66 -17.16 13.45
N ALA A 204 -6.14 -18.28 12.97
CA ALA A 204 -6.30 -19.58 13.63
C ALA A 204 -5.62 -19.61 15.02
N TYR A 205 -4.49 -18.94 15.19
CA TYR A 205 -3.82 -18.81 16.49
C TYR A 205 -4.64 -17.96 17.48
N GLN A 206 -5.18 -16.83 17.02
CA GLN A 206 -6.01 -15.94 17.83
C GLN A 206 -7.33 -16.59 18.26
N ALA A 207 -7.97 -17.35 17.37
CA ALA A 207 -9.19 -18.09 17.68
C ALA A 207 -8.99 -19.07 18.84
N LYS A 208 -7.83 -19.74 18.91
CA LYS A 208 -7.47 -20.68 20.00
C LYS A 208 -7.21 -19.98 21.33
N ARG A 209 -6.78 -18.71 21.34
CA ARG A 209 -6.56 -17.91 22.55
C ARG A 209 -7.82 -17.20 23.04
N GLY A 210 -8.72 -16.80 22.14
CA GLY A 210 -9.98 -16.12 22.46
C GLY A 210 -11.04 -17.04 23.08
N THR A 211 -10.98 -18.35 22.80
CA THR A 211 -11.75 -19.35 23.53
C THR A 211 -11.08 -19.66 24.87
N GLY A 212 -11.20 -18.74 25.81
CA GLY A 212 -10.81 -18.92 27.20
C GLY A 212 -11.68 -19.96 27.93
N GLN A 213 -11.65 -21.22 27.53
CA GLN A 213 -11.86 -22.31 28.49
C GLN A 213 -10.54 -22.50 29.24
N ARG A 214 -10.25 -21.56 30.16
CA ARG A 214 -9.59 -21.96 31.41
C ARG A 214 -10.59 -22.88 32.09
N GLY A 215 -10.44 -24.18 31.88
CA GLY A 215 -11.22 -25.22 32.55
C GLY A 215 -10.95 -25.17 34.05
N ASN A 216 -11.63 -24.25 34.72
CA ASN A 216 -11.76 -24.22 36.16
C ASN A 216 -12.78 -25.32 36.51
N GLN A 217 -12.31 -26.57 36.63
CA GLN A 217 -13.14 -27.64 37.18
C GLN A 217 -13.35 -27.33 38.67
N LYS A 218 -14.43 -26.59 38.95
CA LYS A 218 -15.02 -26.57 40.28
C LYS A 218 -15.48 -28.00 40.58
N ILE A 219 -14.88 -28.54 41.62
CA ILE A 219 -15.27 -29.77 42.31
C ILE A 219 -16.74 -29.62 42.70
N GLY A 220 -17.61 -30.35 42.00
CA GLY A 220 -19.02 -30.50 42.37
C GLY A 220 -19.16 -31.71 43.26
N ALA A 221 -19.19 -31.46 44.57
CA ALA A 221 -19.57 -32.44 45.58
C ALA A 221 -21.03 -32.88 45.36
N THR A 222 -21.27 -34.16 45.59
CA THR A 222 -22.54 -34.87 45.46
C THR A 222 -23.53 -34.54 46.59
N GLY A 223 -24.82 -34.62 46.24
CA GLY A 223 -25.97 -34.69 47.15
C GLY A 223 -27.13 -33.93 46.53
N GLY A 224 -28.32 -34.47 46.27
CA GLY A 224 -28.96 -35.71 46.66
C GLY A 224 -30.48 -35.42 46.72
N ALA A 225 -31.29 -36.43 46.41
CA ALA A 225 -32.74 -36.56 46.67
C ALA A 225 -33.76 -36.00 45.64
N ASP A 226 -34.47 -36.97 45.07
CA ASP A 226 -35.93 -37.09 44.88
C ASP A 226 -36.73 -36.14 43.99
N SER A 227 -37.25 -36.68 42.86
CA SER A 227 -38.67 -37.10 42.78
C SER A 227 -39.04 -37.70 41.41
N LYS A 228 -39.35 -39.01 41.45
CA LYS A 228 -40.54 -39.71 40.91
C LYS A 228 -40.99 -39.54 39.44
N VAL A 229 -40.75 -40.62 38.67
CA VAL A 229 -41.71 -41.44 37.88
C VAL A 229 -42.79 -40.73 37.03
N LYS A 230 -42.75 -40.90 35.70
CA LYS A 230 -43.68 -41.79 34.96
C LYS A 230 -43.30 -41.96 33.48
N THR A 231 -43.22 -43.23 33.12
CA THR A 231 -43.25 -43.88 31.81
C THR A 231 -44.50 -43.51 31.00
N GLY A 232 -44.38 -43.48 29.67
CA GLY A 232 -45.53 -43.65 28.78
C GLY A 232 -45.34 -43.07 27.37
N ASN A 233 -45.32 -43.97 26.38
CA ASN A 233 -45.28 -43.73 24.95
C ASN A 233 -46.30 -42.71 24.43
N GLY A 234 -45.92 -41.99 23.36
CA GLY A 234 -46.79 -41.27 22.45
C GLY A 234 -45.96 -40.48 21.44
N GLU A 235 -45.95 -40.96 20.19
CA GLU A 235 -45.42 -40.25 19.01
C GLU A 235 -46.15 -38.91 18.83
N ASP A 236 -45.43 -37.80 18.64
CA ASP A 236 -45.32 -37.16 17.32
C ASP A 236 -44.40 -35.91 17.32
N GLN A 237 -43.53 -35.92 16.32
CA GLN A 237 -42.97 -34.85 15.51
C GLN A 237 -42.56 -33.45 16.04
N GLN A 238 -41.29 -33.18 15.69
CA GLN A 238 -40.69 -31.90 15.27
C GLN A 238 -40.26 -30.89 16.35
N LEU A 239 -38.94 -30.82 16.56
CA LEU A 239 -38.06 -29.70 16.15
C LEU A 239 -36.72 -29.78 16.90
N GLY A 240 -35.61 -29.65 16.15
CA GLY A 240 -34.39 -29.02 16.67
C GLY A 240 -33.39 -29.88 17.46
N GLY A 241 -32.21 -30.06 16.84
CA GLY A 241 -30.97 -29.73 17.52
C GLY A 241 -30.08 -30.86 18.06
N LYS A 242 -28.90 -30.96 17.42
CA LYS A 242 -27.56 -30.91 18.05
C LYS A 242 -26.80 -32.22 18.40
N PHE A 243 -25.65 -32.32 17.71
CA PHE A 243 -24.32 -32.83 18.11
C PHE A 243 -24.16 -34.34 18.32
N LYS A 244 -23.51 -35.01 17.36
CA LYS A 244 -22.05 -35.28 17.27
C LYS A 244 -21.60 -36.44 18.14
N ASP A 245 -21.64 -37.60 17.50
CA ASP A 245 -20.74 -38.72 17.68
C ASP A 245 -19.27 -38.29 17.65
N SER A 246 -18.48 -38.72 18.63
CA SER A 246 -17.04 -38.92 18.42
C SER A 246 -16.45 -39.99 19.35
N LYS A 247 -16.39 -41.21 18.81
CA LYS A 247 -15.22 -42.11 18.75
C LYS A 247 -14.36 -42.26 20.02
N LYS A 248 -14.61 -43.37 20.71
CA LYS A 248 -13.72 -44.26 21.50
C LYS A 248 -12.22 -43.88 21.49
N LYS A 249 -11.67 -43.51 22.66
CA LYS A 249 -10.23 -43.58 22.98
C LYS A 249 -10.00 -44.71 24.00
N ARG A 250 -9.04 -45.59 23.70
CA ARG A 250 -8.66 -46.76 24.53
C ARG A 250 -8.08 -46.32 25.90
N PRO A 251 -8.24 -47.10 26.99
CA PRO A 251 -7.74 -46.73 28.31
C PRO A 251 -6.21 -46.73 28.36
N LYS A 252 -5.62 -45.76 29.06
CA LYS A 252 -4.16 -45.62 29.25
C LYS A 252 -3.74 -46.43 30.48
N LYS A 253 -2.82 -47.39 30.30
CA LYS A 253 -2.16 -48.11 31.40
C LYS A 253 -1.26 -47.21 32.25
N CYS A 254 -1.11 -47.54 33.53
CA CYS A 254 -0.17 -46.97 34.48
C CYS A 254 1.26 -47.00 33.91
N PHE A 255 1.97 -45.88 33.97
CA PHE A 255 3.33 -45.76 33.43
C PHE A 255 4.42 -46.20 34.42
N ILE A 256 4.06 -46.56 35.66
CA ILE A 256 5.01 -47.07 36.67
C ILE A 256 5.02 -48.60 36.65
N CYS A 257 3.86 -49.25 36.79
CA CYS A 257 3.75 -50.71 36.82
C CYS A 257 3.15 -51.35 35.55
N GLY A 258 2.65 -50.55 34.60
CA GLY A 258 2.07 -51.08 33.35
C GLY A 258 0.62 -51.58 33.42
N SER A 259 -0.03 -51.54 34.60
CA SER A 259 -1.42 -52.00 34.79
C SER A 259 -2.47 -51.09 34.12
N THR A 260 -3.56 -51.64 33.59
CA THR A 260 -4.69 -50.88 33.04
C THR A 260 -5.73 -50.48 34.09
N GLU A 261 -5.63 -51.00 35.31
CA GLU A 261 -6.63 -50.86 36.36
C GLU A 261 -6.54 -49.52 37.11
N HIS A 262 -5.40 -48.84 37.03
CA HIS A 262 -5.18 -47.53 37.67
C HIS A 262 -4.25 -46.65 36.83
N LEU A 263 -4.27 -45.35 37.11
CA LEU A 263 -3.34 -44.39 36.51
C LEU A 263 -2.13 -44.16 37.42
N ARG A 264 -1.05 -43.58 36.87
CA ARG A 264 0.23 -43.34 37.57
C ARG A 264 0.09 -42.75 38.98
N VAL A 265 -0.95 -41.95 39.23
CA VAL A 265 -1.16 -41.23 40.49
C VAL A 265 -1.57 -42.18 41.62
N GLU A 266 -2.26 -43.28 41.30
CA GLU A 266 -2.80 -44.29 42.22
C GLU A 266 -1.98 -45.58 42.21
N CYS A 267 -0.76 -45.54 41.68
CA CYS A 267 0.12 -46.70 41.64
C CYS A 267 0.62 -47.02 43.06
N PRO A 268 0.40 -48.25 43.57
CA PRO A 268 0.89 -48.66 44.90
C PRO A 268 2.41 -48.54 45.02
N ASP A 269 3.14 -48.72 43.91
CA ASP A 269 4.61 -48.64 43.84
C ASP A 269 5.15 -47.21 43.69
N ARG A 270 4.35 -46.18 43.98
CA ARG A 270 4.78 -44.79 43.82
C ARG A 270 5.73 -44.40 44.96
N VAL A 271 7.03 -44.28 44.66
CA VAL A 271 8.04 -43.78 45.60
C VAL A 271 7.76 -42.29 45.90
N GLU A 272 7.53 -41.96 47.18
CA GLU A 272 7.31 -40.60 47.64
C GLU A 272 8.63 -39.81 47.68
N GLY A 273 8.67 -38.66 47.01
CA GLY A 273 9.78 -37.73 47.13
C GLY A 273 10.02 -36.88 45.88
N ASN A 274 9.20 -35.86 45.66
CA ASN A 274 9.69 -34.49 45.42
C ASN A 274 8.50 -33.50 45.35
N HIS A 275 8.18 -32.88 46.49
CA HIS A 275 7.34 -31.69 46.54
C HIS A 275 8.20 -30.49 46.94
N GLY A 276 8.05 -29.40 46.19
CA GLY A 276 8.01 -28.04 46.75
C GLY A 276 9.35 -27.33 46.93
N GLY A 277 9.42 -26.10 46.42
CA GLY A 277 10.59 -25.24 46.50
C GLY A 277 10.79 -24.54 47.84
N GLY A 278 11.93 -23.85 47.95
CA GLY A 278 12.32 -23.03 49.10
C GLY A 278 13.72 -22.43 48.88
N ALA A 279 13.91 -21.20 49.35
CA ALA A 279 14.93 -20.25 48.92
C ALA A 279 16.36 -20.43 49.49
N ASN A 280 17.32 -19.78 48.83
CA ASN A 280 18.62 -19.28 49.31
C ASN A 280 19.63 -20.25 49.95
N ALA A 281 20.80 -20.41 49.30
CA ALA A 281 22.13 -20.08 49.82
C ALA A 281 23.24 -20.77 49.00
N SER A 282 24.09 -19.97 48.33
CA SER A 282 25.54 -19.94 48.55
C SER A 282 26.25 -19.22 47.40
N GLU A 283 26.67 -17.98 47.67
CA GLU A 283 27.67 -17.24 46.94
C GLU A 283 28.96 -18.07 46.74
N GLN A 284 29.47 -18.11 45.51
CA GLN A 284 30.91 -18.20 45.29
C GLN A 284 31.42 -16.90 44.66
N LYS A 285 32.10 -16.15 45.51
CA LYS A 285 32.94 -14.98 45.21
C LYS A 285 33.94 -15.29 44.09
N ARG A 286 33.97 -14.45 43.06
CA ARG A 286 35.23 -13.90 42.52
C ARG A 286 35.07 -12.39 42.30
N LYS A 287 36.05 -11.66 42.84
CA LYS A 287 36.13 -10.20 42.99
C LYS A 287 36.49 -9.48 41.69
N PRO A 288 36.26 -8.15 41.63
CA PRO A 288 36.23 -7.34 40.40
C PRO A 288 37.58 -6.70 40.09
N ARG A 289 37.74 -6.16 38.87
CA ARG A 289 38.79 -5.16 38.58
C ARG A 289 38.27 -4.03 37.69
N ALA A 290 38.02 -2.91 38.37
CA ALA A 290 38.32 -1.51 38.03
C ALA A 290 37.82 -0.85 36.73
N ASN A 291 36.89 0.08 36.99
CA ASN A 291 36.52 1.35 36.35
C ASN A 291 37.52 2.15 35.48
N MET A 292 36.90 2.84 34.50
CA MET A 292 37.02 4.24 34.05
C MET A 292 38.39 4.74 33.50
N THR A 293 38.44 5.56 32.44
CA THR A 293 37.84 6.91 32.39
C THR A 293 37.79 7.46 30.96
N THR A 294 36.70 8.16 30.64
CA THR A 294 36.54 9.19 29.60
C THR A 294 37.48 10.38 29.80
N ARG A 295 38.01 10.98 28.73
CA ARG A 295 38.27 12.44 28.62
C ARG A 295 38.30 12.94 27.16
N HIS A 296 37.47 13.95 26.88
CA HIS A 296 37.70 15.08 25.96
C HIS A 296 39.09 15.72 26.23
N ASP A 297 39.78 16.41 25.33
CA ASP A 297 39.33 17.62 24.62
C ASP A 297 40.37 18.13 23.59
N ALA A 298 39.83 18.86 22.62
CA ALA A 298 40.32 20.04 21.89
C ALA A 298 41.78 20.26 21.39
N SER A 299 41.79 20.78 20.14
CA SER A 299 42.65 21.84 19.57
C SER A 299 44.00 21.46 18.94
N ARG A 300 44.13 21.68 17.62
CA ARG A 300 44.76 22.90 17.07
C ARG A 300 44.75 22.93 15.54
N GLU A 301 44.44 24.12 15.05
CA GLU A 301 44.53 24.64 13.68
C GLU A 301 45.99 24.90 13.23
N VAL A 302 46.14 25.35 11.97
CA VAL A 302 47.25 26.15 11.36
C VAL A 302 48.40 25.27 10.79
N ASP A 303 48.89 25.37 9.54
CA ASP A 303 48.72 26.34 8.43
C ASP A 303 49.31 25.82 7.09
N THR A 304 48.88 26.48 6.01
CA THR A 304 49.58 26.92 4.77
C THR A 304 50.38 26.01 3.80
N SER A 305 50.10 26.30 2.52
CA SER A 305 51.00 26.54 1.38
C SER A 305 51.61 25.38 0.60
N SER A 306 51.27 25.26 -0.69
CA SER A 306 52.09 25.84 -1.79
C SER A 306 51.52 25.49 -3.18
N GLU A 307 51.63 26.47 -4.08
CA GLU A 307 51.51 26.39 -5.54
C GLU A 307 52.36 25.26 -6.17
N ASN A 308 51.95 24.76 -7.34
CA ASN A 308 52.79 24.78 -8.55
C ASN A 308 52.04 24.26 -9.79
N ASP A 309 52.22 25.04 -10.87
CA ASP A 309 52.08 24.79 -12.33
C ASP A 309 50.72 24.42 -12.95
#